data_AF-A0A6B3NNM3-F1
#
_entry.id   AF-A0A6B3NNM3-F1
#
_cell.length_a   1.000
_cell.length_b   1.000
_cell.length_c   1.000
_cell.angle_alpha   90.00
_cell.angle_beta   90.00
_cell.angle_gamma   90.00
#
_symmetry.space_group_name_H-M   'P 1'
#
loop_
_entity.id
_entity.type
_entity.pdbx_description
1 polymer ?
#
loop_
_entity_poly.entity_id
_entity_poly.type
_entity_poly.pdbx_seq_one_letter_code
_entity_poly.pdbx_strand_id
1 'polypeptide(L)' 'LKIGIPQALAYMLAATNPIQPLFGIVTNGSNFLFLKLIRQNHPQYARSHEFVLERGDDFYRVLQILKKLSAAIGS' A
#
# COMPACT_ATOMS: atom_id res chain seq x y z
N LEU A 1 12.00 -4.48 3.60
CA LEU A 1 10.86 -3.53 3.47
C LEU A 1 11.12 -2.12 4.02
N LYS A 2 11.84 -1.93 5.14
CA LYS A 2 11.98 -0.61 5.80
C LYS A 2 12.43 0.55 4.89
N ILE A 3 13.34 0.30 3.94
CA ILE A 3 13.86 1.32 3.01
C ILE A 3 12.82 1.68 1.91
N GLY A 4 11.91 0.76 1.59
CA GLY A 4 10.91 0.98 0.54
C GLY A 4 9.74 1.87 0.96
N ILE A 5 9.51 2.09 2.26
CA ILE A 5 8.42 2.96 2.73
C ILE A 5 8.68 4.43 2.35
N PRO A 6 9.84 5.05 2.69
CA PRO A 6 10.14 6.41 2.23
C PRO A 6 10.06 6.57 0.70
N GLN A 7 10.57 5.60 -0.05
CA GLN A 7 10.52 5.62 -1.51
C GLN A 7 9.08 5.62 -2.04
N ALA A 8 8.23 4.70 -1.55
CA ALA A 8 6.82 4.64 -1.95
C ALA A 8 6.08 5.94 -1.57
N LEU A 9 6.30 6.46 -0.36
CA LEU A 9 5.68 7.71 0.08
C LEU A 9 6.10 8.91 -0.78
N ALA A 10 7.37 8.98 -1.21
CA ALA A 10 7.84 10.04 -2.12
C ALA A 10 7.03 10.03 -3.43
N TYR A 11 6.83 8.86 -4.04
CA TYR A 11 5.99 8.73 -5.23
C TYR A 11 4.52 9.11 -4.96
N MET A 12 3.93 8.65 -3.85
CA MET A 12 2.54 8.94 -3.50
C MET A 12 2.32 10.44 -3.22
N LEU A 13 3.29 11.12 -2.61
CA LEU A 13 3.25 12.58 -2.37
C LEU A 13 3.42 13.37 -3.67
N ALA A 14 4.24 12.89 -4.61
CA ALA A 14 4.47 13.53 -5.90
C ALA A 14 3.31 13.35 -6.91
N ALA A 15 2.34 12.47 -6.64
CA ALA A 15 1.23 12.22 -7.57
C ALA A 15 0.39 13.49 -7.86
N THR A 16 0.12 13.77 -9.13
CA THR A 16 -0.71 14.90 -9.57
C THR A 16 -2.20 14.52 -9.57
N ASN A 17 -3.07 15.42 -9.08
CA ASN A 17 -4.54 15.23 -8.99
C ASN A 17 -5.05 13.86 -8.50
N PRO A 18 -4.50 13.24 -7.44
CA PRO A 18 -4.95 11.93 -7.05
C PRO A 18 -6.26 11.98 -6.28
N ILE A 19 -7.09 11.01 -6.63
CA ILE A 19 -8.28 10.64 -5.88
C ILE A 19 -7.81 10.12 -4.50
N GLN A 20 -8.37 10.68 -3.44
CA GLN A 20 -8.04 10.25 -2.07
C GLN A 20 -9.00 9.15 -1.61
N PRO A 21 -8.54 8.20 -0.79
CA PRO A 21 -7.15 8.01 -0.31
C PRO A 21 -6.22 7.39 -1.37
N LEU A 22 -4.92 7.69 -1.31
CA LEU A 22 -3.92 6.96 -2.12
C LEU A 22 -3.49 5.68 -1.40
N PHE A 23 -3.39 4.59 -2.16
CA PHE A 23 -2.86 3.30 -1.68
C PHE A 23 -1.55 2.96 -2.37
N GLY A 24 -0.64 2.34 -1.63
CA GLY A 24 0.67 1.90 -2.13
C GLY A 24 1.05 0.53 -1.57
N ILE A 25 2.02 -0.12 -2.21
CA ILE A 25 2.54 -1.43 -1.81
C ILE A 25 4.06 -1.36 -1.76
N VAL A 26 4.65 -1.87 -0.69
CA VAL A 26 6.09 -2.12 -0.57
C VAL A 26 6.27 -3.63 -0.43
N THR A 27 7.04 -4.22 -1.34
CA THR A 27 7.29 -5.67 -1.35
C THR A 27 8.72 -5.99 -1.78
N ASN A 28 9.24 -7.13 -1.31
CA ASN A 28 10.48 -7.75 -1.80
C ASN A 28 10.22 -9.12 -2.46
N GLY A 29 8.96 -9.45 -2.77
CA GLY A 29 8.54 -10.73 -3.33
C GLY A 29 7.98 -11.71 -2.31
N SER A 30 8.57 -11.82 -1.12
CA SER A 30 8.10 -12.73 -0.05
C SER A 30 7.30 -12.00 1.04
N ASN A 31 7.56 -10.71 1.26
CA ASN A 31 6.95 -9.90 2.30
C ASN A 31 6.24 -8.69 1.69
N PHE A 32 5.08 -8.34 2.24
CA PHE A 32 4.21 -7.29 1.72
C PHE A 32 3.80 -6.33 2.84
N LEU A 33 3.85 -5.04 2.55
CA LEU A 33 3.32 -3.98 3.40
C LEU A 33 2.46 -3.06 2.53
N PHE A 34 1.23 -2.80 2.99
CA PHE A 34 0.31 -1.90 2.32
C PHE A 34 0.32 -0.54 3.01
N LEU A 35 0.34 0.53 2.22
CA LEU A 35 0.33 1.91 2.67
C LEU A 35 -0.99 2.58 2.29
N LYS A 36 -1.48 3.45 3.16
CA LYS A 36 -2.59 4.38 2.88
C LYS A 36 -2.11 5.79 3.19
N LEU A 37 -2.21 6.71 2.23
CA LEU A 37 -1.85 8.12 2.38
C LEU A 37 -3.10 9.01 2.22
N ILE A 38 -3.26 9.94 3.15
CA ILE A 38 -4.21 11.04 3.09
C ILE A 38 -3.42 12.32 2.87
N ARG A 39 -3.72 13.07 1.81
CA ARG A 39 -3.02 14.29 1.43
C ARG A 39 -3.88 15.50 1.82
N GLN A 40 -3.87 15.83 3.10
CA GLN A 40 -4.43 17.07 3.65
C GLN A 40 -3.30 18.09 3.87
N ASN A 41 -3.55 19.20 4.59
CA ASN A 41 -2.53 20.20 4.91
C ASN A 41 -1.26 19.59 5.54
N HIS A 42 -1.42 18.53 6.34
CA HIS A 42 -0.34 17.70 6.84
C HIS A 42 -0.55 16.27 6.33
N PRO A 43 0.26 15.78 5.39
CA PRO A 43 0.11 14.42 4.87
C PRO A 43 0.28 13.38 5.99
N GLN A 44 -0.68 12.45 6.09
CA GLN A 44 -0.65 11.37 7.06
C GLN A 44 -0.71 10.03 6.35
N TYR A 45 0.11 9.09 6.82
CA TYR A 45 0.09 7.74 6.29
C TYR A 45 -0.06 6.71 7.39
N ALA A 46 -0.69 5.59 7.03
CA ALA A 46 -0.76 4.39 7.84
C ALA A 46 -0.18 3.20 7.06
N ARG A 47 0.25 2.18 7.79
CA ARG A 47 0.74 0.93 7.23
C ARG A 47 -0.03 -0.25 7.81
N SER A 48 -0.22 -1.30 7.01
CA SER A 48 -0.68 -2.58 7.52
C SER A 48 0.36 -3.25 8.43
N HIS A 49 -0.01 -4.35 9.07
CA HIS A 49 1.00 -5.32 9.49
C HIS A 49 1.73 -5.88 8.26
N GLU A 50 2.92 -6.43 8.47
CA GLU A 50 3.69 -7.08 7.41
C GLU A 50 3.14 -8.47 7.16
N PHE A 51 2.71 -8.73 5.92
CA PHE A 51 2.31 -10.05 5.47
C PHE A 51 3.53 -10.78 4.93
N VAL A 52 3.67 -12.06 5.27
CA VAL A 52 4.74 -12.92 4.74
C VAL A 52 4.08 -14.10 4.06
N LEU A 53 4.31 -14.27 2.76
CA LEU A 53 3.53 -15.22 1.94
C LEU A 53 3.56 -16.65 2.48
N GLU A 54 4.68 -17.06 3.09
CA GLU A 54 4.84 -18.40 3.66
C GLU A 54 4.16 -18.58 5.03
N ARG A 55 3.54 -17.52 5.58
CA ARG A 55 2.93 -17.52 6.91
C ARG A 55 1.41 -17.70 6.82
N GLY A 56 0.97 -18.94 7.05
CA GLY A 56 -0.47 -19.26 7.16
C GLY A 56 -1.27 -18.69 5.99
N ASP A 57 -2.30 -17.90 6.30
CA ASP A 57 -3.22 -17.37 5.29
C ASP A 57 -2.77 -16.02 4.69
N ASP A 58 -1.57 -15.53 4.99
CA ASP A 58 -1.07 -14.23 4.50
C ASP A 58 -1.05 -14.15 2.97
N PHE A 59 -0.77 -15.26 2.28
CA PHE A 59 -0.86 -15.33 0.82
C PHE A 59 -2.27 -14.99 0.33
N TYR A 60 -3.29 -15.65 0.86
CA TYR A 60 -4.68 -15.39 0.51
C TYR A 60 -5.09 -13.97 0.91
N ARG A 61 -4.59 -13.47 2.04
CA ARG A 61 -4.89 -12.11 2.50
C ARG A 61 -4.32 -11.04 1.57
N VAL A 62 -3.09 -11.22 1.09
CA VAL A 62 -2.48 -10.35 0.08
C VAL A 62 -3.33 -10.33 -1.19
N LEU A 63 -3.72 -11.50 -1.71
CA LEU A 63 -4.58 -11.59 -2.91
C LEU A 63 -5.95 -10.90 -2.71
N GLN A 64 -6.58 -11.07 -1.55
CA GLN A 64 -7.82 -10.38 -1.22
C GLN A 64 -7.67 -8.86 -1.21
N ILE A 65 -6.57 -8.34 -0.66
CA ILE A 65 -6.30 -6.89 -0.64
C ILE A 65 -6.09 -6.38 -2.07
N LEU A 66 -5.28 -7.07 -2.88
CA LEU A 66 -5.05 -6.70 -4.28
C LEU A 66 -6.36 -6.65 -5.08
N LYS A 67 -7.24 -7.65 -4.91
CA LYS A 67 -8.57 -7.66 -5.54
C LYS A 67 -9.45 -6.48 -5.12
N LYS A 68 -9.39 -6.06 -3.85
CA LYS A 68 -10.13 -4.87 -3.37
C LYS A 68 -9.57 -3.58 -3.94
N LEU A 69 -8.25 -3.47 -4.06
CA LEU A 69 -7.61 -2.30 -4.66
C LEU A 69 -7.93 -2.18 -6.15
N SER A 70 -7.91 -3.29 -6.90
CA SER A 70 -8.27 -3.26 -8.33
C SER A 70 -9.73 -2.83 -8.53
N ALA A 71 -10.65 -3.30 -7.69
CA ALA A 71 -12.05 -2.89 -7.74
C ALA A 71 -12.22 -1.38 -7.49
N ALA A 72 -11.40 -0.78 -6.64
CA ALA A 72 -11.43 0.66 -6.35
C ALA A 72 -10.86 1.54 -7.47
N ILE A 73 -10.08 0.99 -8.40
CA ILE A 73 -9.45 1.72 -9.51
C ILE A 73 -10.27 1.59 -10.81
N GLY A 74 -11.07 0.51 -10.95
CA GLY A 74 -11.86 0.22 -12.14
C GLY A 74 -13.33 0.69 -12.12
N SER A 75 -13.67 1.70 -11.32
CA SER A 75 -15.01 2.32 -11.24
C SER A 75 -15.03 3.72 -11.84
#